data_AF-A0A520JJG8-F1
#
_entry.id   AF-A0A520JJG8-F1
#
_cell.length_a   1.000
_cell.length_b   1.000
_cell.length_c   1.000
_cell.angle_alpha   90.00
_cell.angle_beta   90.00
_cell.angle_gamma   90.00
#
_symmetry.space_group_name_H-M   'P 1'
#
loop_
_entity.id
_entity.type
_entity.pdbx_description
1 polymer ?
#
loop_
_entity_poly.entity_id
_entity_poly.type
_entity_poly.pdbx_seq_one_letter_code
_entity_poly.pdbx_strand_id
1 'polypeptide(L)'
;GSFATWAAMQWSVTVTLQSQGFELIVFWEAVSVMLIGAALYKLGILQGLRSRGFYLRMTLIAYSLAIPLRIIGAIEQTRFDDAPKTMWATVEVAREAMTLGHVGAVCLLLGTGFGATLLRPFIAAGRTALSIYILQTIICLWILFPPFGLALYGTLGWAGLMATALAINIALLLLANAYVRRFDIAPVEWAWRSLVEGRALPWRKATLPPFSGELRPA
;
A
#
# COMPACT_ATOMS: atom_id res chain seq x y z
N GLY A 1 26.74 -6.97 12.71
CA GLY A 1 26.59 -8.39 12.35
C GLY A 1 26.89 -8.55 10.87
N SER A 2 27.46 -9.67 10.44
CA SER A 2 27.69 -9.91 9.01
C SER A 2 26.38 -10.25 8.29
N PHE A 3 26.36 -10.08 6.97
CA PHE A 3 25.23 -10.51 6.13
C PHE A 3 24.84 -11.96 6.40
N ALA A 4 25.82 -12.87 6.48
CA ALA A 4 25.58 -14.29 6.71
C ALA A 4 24.86 -14.56 8.04
N THR A 5 25.30 -13.89 9.12
CA THR A 5 24.66 -14.04 10.44
C THR A 5 23.23 -13.48 10.46
N TRP A 6 22.99 -12.36 9.78
CA TRP A 6 21.64 -11.81 9.65
C TRP A 6 20.74 -12.71 8.81
N ALA A 7 21.22 -13.22 7.68
CA ALA A 7 20.47 -14.09 6.80
C ALA A 7 20.07 -15.40 7.50
N ALA A 8 21.01 -16.01 8.23
CA ALA A 8 20.73 -17.19 9.04
C ALA A 8 19.65 -16.92 10.11
N MET A 9 19.70 -15.75 10.77
CA MET A 9 18.69 -15.34 11.74
C MET A 9 17.31 -15.15 11.09
N GLN A 10 17.23 -14.45 9.95
CA GLN A 10 15.98 -14.25 9.24
C GLN A 10 15.37 -15.57 8.77
N TRP A 11 16.20 -16.50 8.30
CA TRP A 11 15.75 -17.84 7.91
C TRP A 11 15.18 -18.59 9.12
N SER A 12 15.88 -18.58 10.25
CA SER A 12 15.40 -19.20 11.49
C SER A 12 14.05 -18.63 11.93
N VAL A 13 13.91 -17.29 11.94
CA VAL A 13 12.64 -16.63 12.30
C VAL A 13 11.52 -17.03 11.35
N THR A 14 11.80 -17.06 10.05
CA THR A 14 10.83 -17.42 9.02
C THR A 14 10.33 -18.85 9.22
N VAL A 15 11.24 -19.81 9.40
CA VAL A 15 10.89 -21.21 9.65
C VAL A 15 10.05 -21.36 10.92
N THR A 16 10.41 -20.65 12.00
CA THR A 16 9.62 -20.67 13.25
C THR A 16 8.21 -20.14 13.03
N LEU A 17 8.04 -18.97 12.40
CA LEU A 17 6.72 -18.39 12.13
C LEU A 17 5.88 -19.30 11.22
N GLN A 18 6.49 -19.90 10.19
CA GLN A 18 5.82 -20.83 9.29
C GLN A 18 5.36 -22.10 10.01
N SER A 19 6.19 -22.66 10.91
CA SER A 19 5.84 -23.86 11.67
C SER A 19 4.63 -23.68 12.59
N GLN A 20 4.29 -22.43 12.94
CA GLN A 20 3.13 -22.08 13.75
C GLN A 20 1.84 -21.87 12.92
N GLY A 21 1.88 -22.09 11.60
CA GLY A 21 0.73 -21.95 10.72
C GLY A 21 0.32 -20.50 10.41
N PHE A 22 1.20 -19.53 10.69
CA PHE A 22 0.92 -18.11 10.48
C PHE A 22 0.61 -17.78 9.02
N GLU A 23 1.23 -18.48 8.06
CA GLU A 23 0.97 -18.28 6.62
C GLU A 23 -0.48 -18.57 6.23
N LEU A 24 -1.10 -19.58 6.82
CA LEU A 24 -2.48 -19.93 6.49
C LEU A 24 -3.45 -18.82 6.91
N ILE A 25 -3.21 -18.24 8.09
CA ILE A 25 -4.00 -17.10 8.60
C ILE A 25 -3.84 -15.90 7.67
N VAL A 26 -2.59 -15.50 7.36
CA VAL A 26 -2.32 -14.35 6.49
C VAL A 26 -2.90 -14.54 5.08
N PHE A 27 -2.81 -15.76 4.54
CA PHE A 27 -3.40 -16.09 3.24
C PHE A 27 -4.92 -15.90 3.25
N TRP A 28 -5.61 -16.50 4.22
CA TRP A 28 -7.07 -16.38 4.30
C TRP A 28 -7.53 -14.96 4.62
N GLU A 29 -6.79 -14.24 5.45
CA GLU A 29 -7.03 -12.82 5.71
C GLU A 29 -6.94 -12.02 4.40
N ALA A 30 -5.86 -12.19 3.63
CA ALA A 30 -5.65 -11.51 2.35
C ALA A 30 -6.75 -11.82 1.34
N VAL A 31 -7.14 -13.10 1.20
CA VAL A 31 -8.25 -13.51 0.32
C VAL A 31 -9.56 -12.86 0.75
N SER A 32 -9.86 -12.84 2.05
CA SER A 32 -11.09 -12.27 2.59
C SER A 32 -11.20 -10.77 2.30
N VAL A 33 -10.16 -9.99 2.61
CA VAL A 33 -10.17 -8.53 2.33
C VAL A 33 -10.15 -8.22 0.83
N MET A 34 -9.53 -9.07 0.01
CA MET A 34 -9.60 -8.94 -1.45
C MET A 34 -11.03 -9.16 -1.96
N LEU A 35 -11.76 -10.15 -1.45
CA LEU A 35 -13.16 -10.40 -1.80
C LEU A 35 -14.06 -9.24 -1.36
N ILE A 36 -13.84 -8.67 -0.16
CA ILE A 36 -14.51 -7.45 0.28
C ILE A 36 -14.24 -6.31 -0.70
N GLY A 37 -12.98 -6.09 -1.08
CA GLY A 37 -12.59 -5.08 -2.07
C GLY A 37 -13.27 -5.30 -3.44
N ALA A 38 -13.31 -6.54 -3.92
CA ALA A 38 -13.99 -6.89 -5.18
C ALA A 38 -15.50 -6.65 -5.10
N ALA A 39 -16.13 -6.94 -3.96
CA ALA A 39 -17.53 -6.63 -3.71
C ALA A 39 -17.79 -5.12 -3.73
N LEU A 40 -16.98 -4.33 -3.00
CA LEU A 40 -17.07 -2.86 -3.00
C LEU A 40 -16.84 -2.26 -4.39
N TYR A 41 -15.95 -2.84 -5.18
CA TYR A 41 -15.73 -2.47 -6.58
C TYR A 41 -16.98 -2.73 -7.42
N LYS A 42 -17.54 -3.95 -7.36
CA LYS A 42 -18.78 -4.31 -8.08
C LYS A 42 -19.98 -3.47 -7.66
N LEU A 43 -20.02 -3.03 -6.41
CA LEU A 43 -21.04 -2.11 -5.90
C LEU A 43 -20.82 -0.65 -6.34
N GLY A 44 -19.76 -0.36 -7.10
CA GLY A 44 -19.43 0.98 -7.60
C GLY A 44 -18.93 1.95 -6.51
N ILE A 45 -18.62 1.45 -5.31
CA ILE A 45 -18.17 2.25 -4.18
C ILE A 45 -16.72 2.70 -4.39
N LEU A 46 -15.83 1.78 -4.77
CA LEU A 46 -14.42 2.13 -5.02
C LEU A 46 -14.24 3.02 -6.27
N GLN A 47 -15.21 2.99 -7.18
CA GLN A 47 -15.20 3.75 -8.43
C GLN A 47 -15.72 5.19 -8.26
N GLY A 48 -16.23 5.57 -7.09
CA GLY A 48 -16.78 6.91 -6.90
C GLY A 48 -18.20 7.09 -7.47
N LEU A 49 -18.90 6.01 -7.87
CA LEU A 49 -20.18 6.10 -8.58
C LEU A 49 -21.40 6.39 -7.68
N ARG A 50 -21.24 6.32 -6.36
CA ARG A 50 -22.31 6.63 -5.40
C ARG A 50 -22.43 8.14 -5.12
N SER A 51 -23.56 8.55 -4.56
CA SER A 51 -23.82 9.97 -4.26
C SER A 51 -22.89 10.51 -3.17
N ARG A 52 -22.63 11.82 -3.18
CA ARG A 52 -21.82 12.49 -2.15
C ARG A 52 -22.35 12.23 -0.72
N GLY A 53 -23.68 12.24 -0.55
CA GLY A 53 -24.32 11.94 0.74
C GLY A 53 -24.17 10.49 1.20
N PHE A 54 -23.98 9.53 0.27
CA PHE A 54 -23.61 8.17 0.63
C PHE A 54 -22.20 8.12 1.23
N TYR A 55 -21.21 8.71 0.55
CA TYR A 55 -19.83 8.70 1.05
C TYR A 55 -19.68 9.47 2.36
N LEU A 56 -20.38 10.59 2.53
CA LEU A 56 -20.37 11.34 3.79
C LEU A 56 -20.87 10.49 4.97
N ARG A 57 -22.03 9.84 4.82
CA ARG A 57 -22.57 8.96 5.86
C ARG A 57 -21.66 7.76 6.12
N MET A 58 -21.15 7.14 5.06
CA MET A 58 -20.21 6.01 5.16
C MET A 58 -18.96 6.41 5.94
N THR A 59 -18.32 7.54 5.61
CA THR A 59 -17.14 8.04 6.33
C THR A 59 -17.44 8.32 7.79
N LEU A 60 -18.55 9.01 8.08
CA LEU A 60 -18.91 9.37 9.46
C LEU A 60 -19.20 8.14 10.32
N ILE A 61 -20.00 7.19 9.81
CA ILE A 61 -20.33 5.94 10.53
C ILE A 61 -19.09 5.07 10.71
N ALA A 62 -18.27 4.93 9.66
CA ALA A 62 -17.11 4.08 9.71
C ALA A 62 -16.04 4.64 10.66
N TYR A 63 -15.80 5.96 10.66
CA TYR A 63 -14.88 6.59 11.61
C TYR A 63 -15.43 6.69 13.02
N SER A 64 -16.74 6.89 13.21
CA SER A 64 -17.33 6.89 14.56
C SER A 64 -17.20 5.54 15.24
N LEU A 65 -17.18 4.43 14.48
CA LEU A 65 -16.87 3.10 14.99
C LEU A 65 -15.35 2.89 15.15
N ALA A 66 -14.57 3.22 14.12
CA ALA A 66 -13.15 2.85 14.06
C ALA A 66 -12.26 3.63 15.02
N ILE A 67 -12.46 4.95 15.14
CA ILE A 67 -11.59 5.82 15.96
C ILE A 67 -11.67 5.44 17.44
N PRO A 68 -12.85 5.31 18.07
CA PRO A 68 -12.94 4.91 19.47
C PRO A 68 -12.31 3.55 19.73
N LEU A 69 -12.57 2.56 18.87
CA LEU A 69 -11.97 1.22 19.01
C LEU A 69 -10.43 1.27 18.92
N ARG A 70 -9.89 2.08 18.01
CA ARG A 70 -8.43 2.29 17.89
C ARG A 70 -7.83 3.00 19.09
N ILE A 71 -8.52 4.00 19.65
CA ILE A 71 -8.08 4.72 20.85
C ILE A 71 -8.08 3.79 22.06
N ILE A 72 -9.14 3.01 22.25
CA ILE A 72 -9.23 2.01 23.32
C ILE A 72 -8.07 1.01 23.19
N GLY A 73 -7.87 0.44 22.00
CA GLY A 73 -6.77 -0.49 21.77
C GLY A 73 -5.38 0.13 21.98
N ALA A 74 -5.18 1.40 21.62
CA ALA A 74 -3.93 2.11 21.90
C ALA A 74 -3.70 2.28 23.40
N ILE A 75 -4.73 2.66 24.17
CA ILE A 75 -4.65 2.77 25.63
C ILE A 75 -4.35 1.40 26.26
N GLU A 76 -5.03 0.34 25.83
CA GLU A 76 -4.79 -1.03 26.31
C GLU A 76 -3.36 -1.51 26.03
N GLN A 77 -2.75 -1.11 24.91
CA GLN A 77 -1.35 -1.43 24.62
C GLN A 77 -0.36 -0.73 25.56
N THR A 78 -0.72 0.44 26.10
CA THR A 78 0.12 1.16 27.08
C THR A 78 -0.02 0.61 28.51
N ARG A 79 -1.00 -0.26 28.76
CA ARG A 79 -1.17 -0.92 30.05
C ARG A 79 -0.31 -2.17 30.14
N PHE A 80 0.57 -2.16 31.14
CA PHE A 80 1.41 -3.30 31.51
C PHE A 80 0.70 -4.16 32.55
N ASP A 81 -0.44 -4.75 32.13
CA ASP A 81 -1.22 -5.69 32.91
C ASP A 81 -1.54 -6.95 32.08
N ASP A 82 -1.88 -8.04 32.76
CA ASP A 82 -2.28 -9.32 32.17
C ASP A 82 -3.80 -9.42 31.95
N ALA A 83 -4.52 -8.30 32.08
CA ALA A 83 -5.96 -8.29 31.92
C ALA A 83 -6.35 -8.59 30.45
N PRO A 84 -7.47 -9.30 30.21
CA PRO A 84 -7.98 -9.50 28.87
C PRO A 84 -8.22 -8.16 28.17
N LYS A 85 -7.61 -7.98 26.99
CA LYS A 85 -7.66 -6.73 26.23
C LYS A 85 -8.74 -6.82 25.15
N THR A 86 -9.64 -5.85 25.12
CA THR A 86 -10.75 -5.85 24.15
C THR A 86 -10.26 -5.70 22.71
N MET A 87 -9.10 -5.10 22.50
CA MET A 87 -8.48 -4.95 21.17
C MET A 87 -8.29 -6.26 20.42
N TRP A 88 -8.10 -7.39 21.11
CA TRP A 88 -7.89 -8.68 20.44
C TRP A 88 -9.10 -9.13 19.64
N ALA A 89 -10.30 -8.74 20.06
CA ALA A 89 -11.55 -9.02 19.34
C ALA A 89 -11.94 -7.89 18.36
N THR A 90 -11.55 -6.65 18.65
CA THR A 90 -12.05 -5.48 17.90
C THR A 90 -11.09 -4.95 16.84
N VAL A 91 -9.82 -5.38 16.83
CA VAL A 91 -8.78 -4.82 15.93
C VAL A 91 -9.15 -4.95 14.45
N GLU A 92 -9.70 -6.10 14.07
CA GLU A 92 -10.10 -6.40 12.69
C GLU A 92 -11.26 -5.51 12.25
N VAL A 93 -12.32 -5.46 13.06
CA VAL A 93 -13.48 -4.59 12.84
C VAL A 93 -13.06 -3.12 12.77
N ALA A 94 -12.18 -2.69 13.68
CA ALA A 94 -11.67 -1.34 13.69
C ALA A 94 -10.81 -1.04 12.45
N ARG A 95 -10.04 -2.00 11.95
CA ARG A 95 -9.22 -1.86 10.74
C ARG A 95 -10.06 -1.76 9.47
N GLU A 96 -11.06 -2.62 9.32
CA GLU A 96 -11.98 -2.60 8.19
C GLU A 96 -12.83 -1.33 8.18
N ALA A 97 -13.41 -0.96 9.32
CA ALA A 97 -14.16 0.28 9.48
C ALA A 97 -13.27 1.50 9.20
N MET A 98 -12.02 1.52 9.69
CA MET A 98 -11.09 2.61 9.40
C MET A 98 -10.80 2.70 7.90
N THR A 99 -10.64 1.55 7.22
CA THR A 99 -10.39 1.49 5.77
C THR A 99 -11.58 2.03 4.98
N LEU A 100 -12.81 1.63 5.33
CA LEU A 100 -14.03 2.18 4.72
C LEU A 100 -14.17 3.68 4.95
N GLY A 101 -13.80 4.16 6.14
CA GLY A 101 -13.73 5.59 6.44
C GLY A 101 -12.80 6.34 5.48
N HIS A 102 -11.59 5.82 5.28
CA HIS A 102 -10.61 6.37 4.34
C HIS A 102 -11.09 6.33 2.88
N VAL A 103 -11.70 5.21 2.45
CA VAL A 103 -12.28 5.10 1.09
C VAL A 103 -13.30 6.21 0.86
N GLY A 104 -14.25 6.39 1.79
CA GLY A 104 -15.25 7.44 1.67
C GLY A 104 -14.64 8.84 1.68
N ALA A 105 -13.65 9.08 2.55
CA ALA A 105 -12.98 10.37 2.65
C ALA A 105 -12.22 10.72 1.35
N VAL A 106 -11.52 9.74 0.76
CA VAL A 106 -10.82 9.89 -0.52
C VAL A 106 -11.82 10.15 -1.65
N CYS A 107 -12.94 9.42 -1.72
CA CYS A 107 -13.98 9.65 -2.72
C CYS A 107 -14.61 11.05 -2.60
N LEU A 108 -14.88 11.52 -1.37
CA LEU A 108 -15.37 12.88 -1.13
C LEU A 108 -14.36 13.94 -1.57
N LEU A 109 -13.08 13.71 -1.27
CA LEU A 109 -11.99 14.61 -1.61
C LEU A 109 -11.80 14.70 -3.13
N LEU A 110 -11.84 13.57 -3.84
CA LEU A 110 -11.78 13.52 -5.30
C LEU A 110 -12.95 14.27 -5.98
N GLY A 111 -14.10 14.36 -5.31
CA GLY A 111 -15.24 15.17 -5.74
C GLY A 111 -15.01 16.69 -5.66
N THR A 112 -13.83 17.16 -5.26
CA THR A 112 -13.46 18.58 -5.19
C THR A 112 -12.29 18.89 -6.13
N GLY A 113 -12.26 20.10 -6.71
CA GLY A 113 -11.16 20.49 -7.62
C GLY A 113 -9.78 20.47 -6.94
N PHE A 114 -9.72 20.90 -5.67
CA PHE A 114 -8.50 20.83 -4.86
C PHE A 114 -8.07 19.37 -4.62
N GLY A 115 -8.97 18.51 -4.18
CA GLY A 115 -8.65 17.12 -3.89
C GLY A 115 -8.23 16.32 -5.12
N ALA A 116 -8.87 16.56 -6.27
CA ALA A 116 -8.45 15.98 -7.55
C ALA A 116 -7.01 16.38 -7.90
N THR A 117 -6.61 17.63 -7.64
CA THR A 117 -5.25 18.11 -7.88
C THR A 117 -4.25 17.51 -6.90
N LEU A 118 -4.61 17.48 -5.60
CA LEU A 118 -3.76 16.95 -4.54
C LEU A 118 -3.48 15.45 -4.71
N LEU A 119 -4.49 14.67 -5.14
CA LEU A 119 -4.38 13.23 -5.30
C LEU A 119 -3.83 12.79 -6.66
N ARG A 120 -3.75 13.70 -7.64
CA ARG A 120 -3.25 13.40 -8.99
C ARG A 120 -1.87 12.70 -9.02
N PRO A 121 -0.87 13.06 -8.18
CA PRO A 121 0.42 12.38 -8.17
C PRO A 121 0.34 10.90 -7.79
N PHE A 122 -0.69 10.48 -7.03
CA PHE A 122 -0.86 9.10 -6.58
C PHE A 122 -1.29 8.17 -7.72
N ILE A 123 -1.79 8.69 -8.85
CA ILE A 123 -2.06 7.90 -10.05
C ILE A 123 -0.79 7.21 -10.54
N ALA A 124 0.34 7.91 -10.52
CA ALA A 124 1.64 7.34 -10.89
C ALA A 124 2.04 6.23 -9.92
N ALA A 125 1.88 6.47 -8.61
CA ALA A 125 2.20 5.48 -7.59
C ALA A 125 1.36 4.20 -7.73
N GLY A 126 0.06 4.32 -8.04
CA GLY A 126 -0.81 3.17 -8.29
C GLY A 126 -0.40 2.37 -9.54
N ARG A 127 0.07 3.05 -10.59
CA ARG A 127 0.58 2.38 -11.82
C ARG A 127 1.90 1.64 -11.62
N THR A 128 2.66 2.01 -10.59
CA THR A 128 3.99 1.46 -10.30
C THR A 128 4.06 0.84 -8.90
N ALA A 129 2.93 0.33 -8.41
CA ALA A 129 2.78 -0.10 -7.01
C ALA A 129 3.74 -1.24 -6.63
N LEU A 130 3.96 -2.21 -7.53
CA LEU A 130 4.82 -3.36 -7.28
C LEU A 130 6.30 -2.93 -7.26
N SER A 131 6.69 -2.07 -8.20
CA SER A 131 8.04 -1.51 -8.20
C SER A 131 8.31 -0.64 -6.97
N ILE A 132 7.36 0.19 -6.55
CA ILE A 132 7.48 0.99 -5.32
C ILE A 132 7.62 0.08 -4.10
N TYR A 133 6.81 -0.98 -4.00
CA TYR A 133 6.87 -1.94 -2.90
C TYR A 133 8.24 -2.60 -2.79
N ILE A 134 8.79 -3.10 -3.91
CA ILE A 134 10.13 -3.71 -3.94
C ILE A 134 11.21 -2.68 -3.61
N LEU A 135 11.14 -1.48 -4.19
CA LEU A 135 12.12 -0.44 -3.91
C LEU A 135 12.10 0.01 -2.45
N GLN A 136 10.91 0.18 -1.87
CA GLN A 136 10.75 0.47 -0.45
C GLN A 136 11.33 -0.65 0.42
N THR A 137 11.08 -1.91 0.04
CA THR A 137 11.65 -3.08 0.73
C THR A 137 13.17 -3.07 0.69
N ILE A 138 13.78 -2.78 -0.47
CA ILE A 138 15.23 -2.63 -0.62
C ILE A 138 15.75 -1.51 0.29
N ILE A 139 15.14 -0.33 0.23
CA ILE A 139 15.57 0.82 1.05
C ILE A 139 15.49 0.48 2.53
N CYS A 140 14.34 0.00 3.03
CA CYS A 140 14.16 -0.21 4.46
C CYS A 140 14.92 -1.45 4.96
N LEU A 141 14.70 -2.61 4.34
CA LEU A 141 15.17 -3.90 4.88
C LEU A 141 16.59 -4.26 4.44
N TRP A 142 17.09 -3.70 3.32
CA TRP A 142 18.41 -4.04 2.79
C TRP A 142 19.44 -2.90 2.92
N ILE A 143 19.00 -1.66 3.10
CA ILE A 143 19.90 -0.49 3.21
C ILE A 143 19.85 0.14 4.60
N LEU A 144 18.69 0.59 5.07
CA LEU A 144 18.59 1.46 6.26
C LEU A 144 18.75 0.69 7.58
N PHE A 145 17.93 -0.34 7.79
CA PHE A 145 17.85 -1.02 9.09
C PHE A 145 18.69 -2.30 9.26
N PRO A 146 19.18 -3.01 8.23
CA PRO A 146 19.93 -4.23 8.49
C PRO A 146 21.30 -3.91 9.11
N PRO A 147 21.85 -4.83 9.91
CA PRO A 147 23.11 -4.62 10.63
C PRO A 147 24.35 -4.56 9.73
N PHE A 148 24.22 -4.89 8.45
CA PHE A 148 25.28 -4.79 7.43
C PHE A 148 25.11 -3.58 6.49
N GLY A 149 23.99 -2.85 6.59
CA GLY A 149 23.74 -1.61 5.86
C GLY A 149 24.10 -0.40 6.71
N LEU A 150 23.16 0.54 6.88
CA LEU A 150 23.32 1.68 7.78
C LEU A 150 23.06 1.36 9.27
N ALA A 151 22.58 0.14 9.56
CA ALA A 151 22.38 -0.36 10.93
C ALA A 151 21.58 0.58 11.85
N LEU A 152 20.52 1.23 11.32
CA LEU A 152 19.68 2.19 12.06
C LEU A 152 18.67 1.53 13.02
N TYR A 153 18.76 0.22 13.23
CA TYR A 153 17.84 -0.48 14.13
C TYR A 153 18.09 -0.05 15.59
N GLY A 154 17.02 0.39 16.26
CA GLY A 154 17.08 0.83 17.66
C GLY A 154 17.75 2.19 17.89
N THR A 155 18.20 2.90 16.85
CA THR A 155 18.87 4.21 16.97
C THR A 155 17.88 5.38 16.91
N LEU A 156 16.73 5.20 16.26
CA LEU A 156 15.72 6.22 16.06
C LEU A 156 14.53 6.01 17.00
N GLY A 157 14.11 7.09 17.68
CA GLY A 157 12.82 7.11 18.38
C GLY A 157 11.63 7.18 17.40
N TRP A 158 10.41 7.11 17.92
CA TRP A 158 9.16 7.11 17.15
C TRP A 158 9.05 8.26 16.14
N ALA A 159 9.37 9.48 16.55
CA ALA A 159 9.33 10.65 15.68
C ALA A 159 10.33 10.53 14.51
N GLY A 160 11.54 10.03 14.78
CA GLY A 160 12.57 9.79 13.76
C GLY A 160 12.17 8.71 12.76
N LEU A 161 11.54 7.63 13.23
CA LEU A 161 10.99 6.59 12.37
C LEU A 161 9.86 7.14 11.47
N MET A 162 8.95 7.95 12.00
CA MET A 162 7.87 8.56 11.21
C MET A 162 8.40 9.56 10.19
N ALA A 163 9.37 10.40 10.56
CA ALA A 163 10.02 11.31 9.63
C ALA A 163 10.73 10.56 8.50
N THR A 164 11.43 9.47 8.83
CA THR A 164 12.11 8.60 7.85
C THR A 164 11.11 7.96 6.90
N ALA A 165 10.02 7.38 7.43
CA ALA A 165 8.95 6.80 6.61
C ALA A 165 8.33 7.84 5.67
N LEU A 166 8.02 9.04 6.17
CA LEU A 166 7.47 10.12 5.36
C LEU A 166 8.43 10.54 4.24
N ALA A 167 9.72 10.71 4.55
CA ALA A 167 10.74 11.06 3.58
C ALA A 167 10.85 10.03 2.44
N ILE A 168 10.87 8.73 2.79
CA ILE A 168 10.90 7.64 1.82
C ILE A 168 9.64 7.66 0.94
N ASN A 169 8.46 7.79 1.54
CA ASN A 169 7.20 7.81 0.80
C ASN A 169 7.13 8.99 -0.20
N ILE A 170 7.57 10.19 0.22
CA ILE A 170 7.63 11.36 -0.67
C ILE A 170 8.63 11.11 -1.81
N ALA A 171 9.84 10.63 -1.50
CA ALA A 171 10.85 10.34 -2.52
C ALA A 171 10.36 9.31 -3.55
N LEU A 172 9.71 8.23 -3.10
CA LEU A 172 9.14 7.21 -3.96
C LEU A 172 7.97 7.73 -4.80
N LEU A 173 7.11 8.58 -4.24
CA LEU A 173 6.02 9.22 -4.97
C LEU A 173 6.56 10.13 -6.09
N LEU A 174 7.57 10.94 -5.79
CA LEU A 174 8.22 11.81 -6.78
C LEU A 174 8.90 10.98 -7.87
N LEU A 175 9.63 9.92 -7.49
CA LEU A 175 10.29 9.02 -8.41
C LEU A 175 9.28 8.33 -9.34
N ALA A 176 8.15 7.84 -8.80
CA ALA A 176 7.09 7.22 -9.59
C ALA A 176 6.53 8.18 -10.64
N ASN A 177 6.26 9.44 -10.24
CA ASN A 177 5.80 10.48 -11.15
C ASN A 177 6.84 10.82 -12.24
N ALA A 178 8.13 10.88 -11.88
CA ALA A 178 9.21 11.10 -12.85
C ALA A 178 9.35 9.91 -13.82
N TYR A 179 9.15 8.69 -13.33
CA TYR A 179 9.29 7.46 -14.09
C TYR A 179 8.20 7.30 -15.15
N VAL A 180 6.92 7.43 -14.78
CA VAL A 180 5.77 7.25 -15.71
C VAL A 180 5.70 8.32 -16.81
N ARG A 181 6.43 9.43 -16.66
CA ARG A 181 6.61 10.41 -17.75
C ARG A 181 7.40 9.81 -18.90
N ARG A 182 8.43 9.00 -18.61
CA ARG A 182 9.37 8.43 -19.58
C ARG A 182 9.02 7.01 -20.04
N PHE A 183 8.41 6.21 -19.16
CA PHE A 183 8.14 4.79 -19.41
C PHE A 183 6.66 4.45 -19.19
N ASP A 184 6.13 3.48 -19.93
CA ASP A 184 4.73 3.05 -19.78
C ASP A 184 4.52 2.02 -18.68
N ILE A 185 5.53 1.18 -18.48
CA ILE A 185 5.54 0.08 -17.54
C ILE A 185 6.76 0.17 -16.62
N ALA A 186 6.54 0.00 -15.32
CA ALA A 186 7.60 0.00 -14.33
C ALA A 186 8.33 -1.35 -14.29
N PRO A 187 9.57 -1.38 -13.78
CA PRO A 187 10.48 -2.51 -14.02
C PRO A 187 9.96 -3.84 -13.53
N VAL A 188 9.45 -3.85 -12.29
CA VAL A 188 8.97 -5.08 -11.66
C VAL A 188 7.63 -5.49 -12.26
N GLU A 189 6.76 -4.54 -12.59
CA GLU A 189 5.50 -4.78 -13.30
C GLU A 189 5.76 -5.39 -14.68
N TRP A 190 6.78 -4.92 -15.41
CA TRP A 190 7.19 -5.50 -16.68
C TRP A 190 7.67 -6.92 -16.52
N ALA A 191 8.54 -7.18 -15.54
CA ALA A 191 9.07 -8.51 -15.30
C ALA A 191 7.93 -9.49 -14.96
N TRP A 192 7.03 -9.07 -14.08
CA TRP A 192 5.86 -9.86 -13.70
C TRP A 192 4.94 -10.14 -14.89
N ARG A 193 4.54 -9.11 -15.66
CA ARG A 193 3.63 -9.29 -16.80
C ARG A 193 4.28 -10.09 -17.93
N SER A 194 5.57 -9.88 -18.19
CA SER A 194 6.30 -10.64 -19.20
C SER A 194 6.43 -12.12 -18.83
N LEU A 195 6.59 -12.42 -17.53
CA LEU A 195 6.60 -13.80 -17.03
C LEU A 195 5.23 -14.46 -17.19
N VAL A 196 4.15 -13.76 -16.83
CA VAL A 196 2.78 -14.28 -16.95
C VAL A 196 2.37 -14.49 -18.42
N GLU A 197 2.75 -13.56 -19.31
CA GLU A 197 2.46 -13.67 -20.74
C GLU A 197 3.43 -14.59 -21.50
N GLY A 198 4.53 -15.01 -20.88
CA GLY A 198 5.57 -15.83 -21.53
C GLY A 198 6.33 -15.10 -22.65
N ARG A 199 6.29 -13.77 -22.72
CA ARG A 199 6.95 -12.95 -23.75
C ARG A 199 7.40 -11.60 -23.19
N ALA A 200 8.48 -11.06 -23.75
CA ALA A 200 8.96 -9.72 -23.38
C ALA A 200 8.01 -8.64 -23.91
N LEU A 201 7.37 -7.89 -23.00
CA LEU A 201 6.52 -6.75 -23.35
C LEU A 201 7.34 -5.53 -23.79
N PRO A 202 6.81 -4.65 -24.65
CA PRO A 202 7.46 -3.39 -24.99
C PRO A 202 7.53 -2.47 -23.75
N TRP A 203 8.74 -2.06 -23.38
CA TRP A 203 9.01 -1.33 -22.14
C TRP A 203 8.77 0.18 -22.24
N ARG A 204 8.99 0.76 -23.43
CA ARG A 204 8.95 2.21 -23.68
C ARG A 204 7.68 2.60 -24.43
N LYS A 205 7.24 3.84 -24.22
CA LYS A 205 6.22 4.49 -25.05
C LYS A 205 6.61 4.35 -26.51
N ALA A 206 5.76 3.71 -27.30
CA ALA A 206 5.86 3.81 -28.74
C ALA A 206 5.65 5.29 -29.08
N THR A 207 6.68 5.95 -29.58
CA THR A 207 6.50 7.22 -30.29
C THR A 207 5.66 6.91 -31.50
N LEU A 208 4.36 7.21 -31.44
CA LEU A 208 3.54 7.19 -32.65
C LEU A 208 4.22 8.15 -33.65
N PRO A 209 4.46 7.73 -34.90
CA PRO A 209 4.89 8.66 -35.93
C PRO A 209 3.85 9.80 -36.03
N PRO A 210 4.27 11.04 -36.35
CA PRO A 210 3.33 12.13 -36.57
C PRO A 210 2.26 11.66 -37.57
N PHE A 211 1.00 11.94 -37.27
CA PHE A 211 -0.15 11.56 -38.07
C PHE A 211 0.08 11.94 -39.55
N SER A 212 0.43 10.96 -40.39
CA SER A 212 0.48 11.14 -41.84
C SER A 212 -0.97 11.09 -42.31
N GLY A 213 -1.53 12.26 -42.62
CA GLY A 213 -2.94 12.48 -42.99
C GLY A 213 -3.38 11.86 -44.32
N GLU A 214 -2.88 10.68 -44.67
CA GLU A 214 -3.37 9.93 -45.83
C GLU A 214 -4.67 9.20 -45.45
N LEU A 215 -5.78 9.87 -45.71
CA LEU A 215 -7.09 9.23 -45.80
C LEU A 215 -7.00 8.17 -46.90
N ARG A 216 -7.11 6.89 -46.52
CA ARG A 216 -7.24 5.80 -47.49
C ARG A 216 -8.54 6.03 -48.29
N PRO A 217 -8.48 6.06 -49.64
CA PRO A 217 -9.70 6.13 -50.45
C PRO A 217 -10.55 4.87 -50.24
N ALA A 218 -11.87 5.08 -50.24
CA ALA A 218 -12.90 4.09 -49.95
C ALA A 218 -12.99 2.97 -50.99
#